data_AF-A0A9P9DTQ8-F1
#
_entry.id   AF-A0A9P9DTQ8-F1
#
_cell.length_a   1.000
_cell.length_b   1.000
_cell.length_c   1.000
_cell.angle_alpha   90.00
_cell.angle_beta   90.00
_cell.angle_gamma   90.00
#
_symmetry.space_group_name_H-M   'P 1'
#
loop_
_entity.id
_entity.type
_entity.pdbx_description
1 polymer ?
#
loop_
_entity_poly.entity_id
_entity_poly.type
_entity_poly.pdbx_seq_one_letter_code
_entity_poly.pdbx_strand_id
1 'polypeptide(L)'
;MIARRTHRKSRLGCSECKKRHIKCDESRPVCLNCSRTGRECSFVHLTPSVPVQSPTPSSPASQIRSEPTSDYIDDPPVNMVQMELLAHFMSCPTLGFIEVLPKASDLISPSKFVQEALGCDYLMNELLAFSARHLATLRPEKSPFYLYHASNLQTHALSLFTSAHAVPNKNNCTHILFFSWLLGIHLLCDVPTARSQDDILERFLHCFELFRGIRVVTIGAWKFLLESEYQKIFKDGAAAANNVSAGSHTSSLLALVRDSLGMDEAQKTGCEEAIARLQWVFEVHDRTGPEEVIWHSAQVALSWPLTVTPEFLQCLQARRPEALLVLAHFAVILSWCKSSWIFGPVGSQLLDGIVSSLGPGWERWLQWPKEMIQV
;
A
#
# COMPACT_ATOMS: atom_id res chain seq x y z
N MET A 1 9.49 30.45 -42.37
CA MET A 1 8.58 29.29 -42.23
C MET A 1 9.30 28.21 -41.45
N ILE A 2 8.89 27.91 -40.22
CA ILE A 2 9.53 26.90 -39.37
C ILE A 2 9.06 25.51 -39.84
N ALA A 3 9.98 24.69 -40.34
CA ALA A 3 9.70 23.34 -40.78
C ALA A 3 9.35 22.44 -39.57
N ARG A 4 8.19 21.77 -39.63
CA ARG A 4 7.76 20.82 -38.60
C ARG A 4 8.73 19.64 -38.55
N ARG A 5 9.28 19.36 -37.35
CA ARG A 5 10.08 18.18 -37.04
C ARG A 5 9.31 16.91 -37.44
N THR A 6 9.88 16.11 -38.33
CA THR A 6 9.34 14.81 -38.73
C THR A 6 9.44 13.83 -37.56
N HIS A 7 8.31 13.41 -37.03
CA HIS A 7 8.25 12.41 -35.96
C HIS A 7 8.37 10.99 -36.51
N ARG A 8 9.12 10.14 -35.79
CA ARG A 8 9.23 8.70 -36.06
C ARG A 8 7.84 8.06 -35.91
N LYS A 9 7.28 7.53 -37.01
CA LYS A 9 5.98 6.85 -37.03
C LYS A 9 6.03 5.64 -36.09
N SER A 10 5.22 5.63 -35.03
CA SER A 10 5.02 4.43 -34.21
C SER A 10 4.40 3.34 -35.11
N ARG A 11 5.05 2.18 -35.18
CA ARG A 11 4.54 1.03 -35.93
C ARG A 11 3.44 0.29 -35.16
N LEU A 12 3.41 0.42 -33.83
CA LEU A 12 2.58 -0.38 -32.92
C LEU A 12 1.38 0.38 -32.32
N GLY A 13 1.17 1.65 -32.66
CA GLY A 13 0.01 2.42 -32.20
C GLY A 13 -1.35 1.86 -32.64
N CYS A 14 -2.40 2.11 -31.85
CA CYS A 14 -3.77 1.69 -32.16
C CYS A 14 -4.26 2.34 -33.47
N SER A 15 -5.26 1.72 -34.11
CA SER A 15 -5.79 2.18 -35.39
C SER A 15 -6.36 3.60 -35.29
N GLU A 16 -7.03 3.95 -34.20
CA GLU A 16 -7.58 5.30 -34.00
C GLU A 16 -6.51 6.38 -33.86
N CYS A 17 -5.42 6.12 -33.13
CA CYS A 17 -4.29 7.06 -33.06
C CYS A 17 -3.58 7.18 -34.42
N LYS A 18 -3.48 6.08 -35.18
CA LYS A 18 -2.92 6.08 -36.54
C LYS A 18 -3.78 6.88 -37.52
N LYS A 19 -5.11 6.67 -37.54
CA LYS A 19 -6.06 7.46 -38.35
C LYS A 19 -5.99 8.94 -38.03
N ARG A 20 -5.81 9.29 -36.75
CA ARG A 20 -5.71 10.67 -36.27
C ARG A 20 -4.33 11.28 -36.47
N HIS A 21 -3.36 10.53 -36.98
CA HIS A 21 -1.97 10.97 -37.16
C HIS A 21 -1.34 11.51 -35.85
N ILE A 22 -1.71 10.96 -34.69
CA ILE A 22 -1.16 11.32 -33.37
C ILE A 22 -0.33 10.16 -32.79
N LYS A 23 0.61 10.48 -31.90
CA LYS A 23 1.43 9.47 -31.22
C LYS A 23 0.56 8.66 -30.25
N CYS A 24 0.49 7.34 -30.47
CA CYS A 24 -0.09 6.41 -29.51
C CYS A 24 0.91 6.13 -28.40
N ASP A 25 0.44 6.07 -27.17
CA ASP A 25 1.20 5.66 -25.98
C ASP A 25 1.25 4.14 -25.81
N GLU A 26 0.55 3.39 -26.68
CA GLU A 26 0.58 1.93 -26.77
C GLU A 26 0.09 1.18 -25.52
N SER A 27 -0.45 1.88 -24.51
CA SER A 27 -1.06 1.25 -23.34
C SER A 27 -2.25 0.37 -23.72
N ARG A 28 -2.38 -0.76 -23.02
CA ARG A 28 -3.43 -1.78 -23.15
C ARG A 28 -4.27 -1.78 -21.86
N PRO A 29 -5.58 -2.08 -21.91
CA PRO A 29 -6.39 -2.50 -23.06
C PRO A 29 -6.87 -1.34 -23.95
N VAL A 30 -6.71 -0.08 -23.52
CA VAL A 30 -7.09 1.13 -24.26
C VAL A 30 -5.97 2.15 -24.12
N CYS A 31 -5.49 2.73 -25.22
CA CYS A 31 -4.46 3.77 -25.12
C CYS A 31 -5.01 5.05 -24.48
N LEU A 32 -4.18 5.83 -23.77
CA LEU A 32 -4.58 7.05 -23.04
C LEU A 32 -5.32 8.06 -23.94
N ASN A 33 -4.90 8.19 -25.19
CA ASN A 33 -5.55 9.09 -26.15
C ASN A 33 -6.96 8.66 -26.55
N CYS A 34 -7.22 7.36 -26.65
CA CYS A 34 -8.56 6.83 -26.93
C CYS A 34 -9.44 6.91 -25.69
N SER A 35 -8.89 6.52 -24.53
CA SER A 35 -9.57 6.58 -23.23
C SER A 35 -10.09 8.00 -22.93
N ARG A 36 -9.21 9.02 -23.01
CA ARG A 36 -9.60 10.42 -22.74
C ARG A 36 -10.64 10.98 -23.71
N THR A 37 -10.72 10.45 -24.93
CA THR A 37 -11.67 10.92 -25.95
C THR A 37 -12.92 10.05 -26.07
N GLY A 38 -13.06 9.01 -25.23
CA GLY A 38 -14.17 8.07 -25.29
C GLY A 38 -14.29 7.31 -26.61
N ARG A 39 -13.19 7.16 -27.36
CA ARG A 39 -13.19 6.49 -28.68
C ARG A 39 -12.86 5.01 -28.53
N GLU A 40 -13.51 4.21 -29.36
CA GLU A 40 -13.29 2.77 -29.43
C GLU A 40 -11.86 2.46 -29.91
N CYS A 41 -11.03 1.99 -28.99
CA CYS A 41 -9.64 1.67 -29.28
C CYS A 41 -9.55 0.27 -29.88
N SER A 42 -8.81 0.08 -30.97
CA SER A 42 -8.63 -1.26 -31.55
C SER A 42 -7.86 -2.24 -30.65
N PHE A 43 -7.34 -1.78 -29.51
CA PHE A 43 -6.78 -2.65 -28.49
C PHE A 43 -7.86 -3.34 -27.63
N VAL A 44 -9.11 -2.85 -27.66
CA VAL A 44 -10.26 -3.44 -26.96
C VAL A 44 -10.68 -4.77 -27.58
N HIS A 45 -10.56 -4.92 -28.90
CA HIS A 45 -10.99 -6.12 -29.65
C HIS A 45 -9.95 -7.25 -29.69
N LEU A 46 -8.88 -7.16 -28.90
CA LEU A 46 -7.88 -8.22 -28.77
C LEU A 46 -8.20 -9.18 -27.60
N THR A 47 -9.36 -9.04 -26.95
CA THR A 47 -9.97 -10.06 -26.09
C THR A 47 -11.02 -10.86 -26.87
N PRO A 48 -11.06 -12.21 -26.74
CA PRO A 48 -11.85 -13.05 -27.63
C PRO A 48 -13.35 -12.89 -27.36
N SER A 49 -14.08 -12.35 -28.34
CA SER A 49 -15.55 -12.34 -28.36
C SER A 49 -16.07 -13.27 -29.46
N VAL A 50 -16.98 -14.15 -29.07
CA VAL A 50 -17.60 -15.23 -29.87
C VAL A 50 -18.40 -14.65 -31.06
N PRO A 51 -18.30 -15.16 -32.30
CA PRO A 51 -19.13 -14.69 -33.40
C PRO A 51 -20.40 -15.52 -33.61
N VAL A 52 -21.53 -14.82 -33.77
CA VAL A 52 -22.83 -15.34 -34.23
C VAL A 52 -22.81 -15.50 -35.75
N GLN A 53 -23.28 -16.66 -36.26
CA GLN A 53 -23.37 -17.02 -37.68
C GLN A 53 -24.72 -16.63 -38.32
N SER A 54 -24.74 -16.39 -39.64
CA SER A 54 -25.77 -16.81 -40.64
C SER A 54 -25.43 -16.24 -42.05
N PRO A 55 -25.96 -16.74 -43.20
CA PRO A 55 -25.15 -17.54 -44.15
C PRO A 55 -25.21 -17.18 -45.66
N THR A 56 -24.30 -17.81 -46.44
CA THR A 56 -24.37 -18.26 -47.88
C THR A 56 -24.34 -17.26 -49.06
N PRO A 57 -24.05 -17.66 -50.33
CA PRO A 57 -23.18 -18.76 -50.86
C PRO A 57 -22.31 -18.43 -52.14
N SER A 58 -21.44 -19.39 -52.53
CA SER A 58 -20.87 -19.70 -53.88
C SER A 58 -19.85 -18.73 -54.53
N SER A 59 -18.72 -19.09 -55.16
CA SER A 59 -18.18 -20.33 -55.77
C SER A 59 -16.64 -20.17 -56.05
N PRO A 60 -15.90 -21.20 -56.55
CA PRO A 60 -14.49 -21.45 -56.21
C PRO A 60 -13.46 -21.06 -57.31
N ALA A 61 -12.23 -20.72 -56.91
CA ALA A 61 -11.02 -20.97 -57.72
C ALA A 61 -9.71 -20.85 -56.92
N SER A 62 -8.94 -21.94 -56.99
CA SER A 62 -7.47 -22.07 -56.92
C SER A 62 -6.71 -21.69 -55.64
N GLN A 63 -6.23 -22.77 -55.01
CA GLN A 63 -5.32 -22.87 -53.90
C GLN A 63 -3.95 -22.25 -54.19
N ILE A 64 -3.58 -21.23 -53.41
CA ILE A 64 -2.19 -21.00 -52.98
C ILE A 64 -2.25 -21.00 -51.46
N ARG A 65 -1.90 -22.16 -50.86
CA ARG A 65 -1.86 -22.34 -49.42
C ARG A 65 -0.58 -21.68 -48.88
N SER A 66 -0.62 -20.37 -48.70
CA SER A 66 0.20 -19.70 -47.70
C SER A 66 -0.55 -19.82 -46.38
N GLU A 67 -0.12 -20.75 -45.54
CA GLU A 67 -0.62 -20.86 -44.16
C GLU A 67 -0.45 -19.50 -43.48
N PRO A 68 -1.49 -18.97 -42.81
CA PRO A 68 -1.26 -17.91 -41.87
C PRO A 68 -0.49 -18.55 -40.71
N THR A 69 0.79 -18.23 -40.58
CA THR A 69 1.50 -18.38 -39.31
C THR A 69 0.71 -17.56 -38.31
N SER A 70 -0.20 -18.24 -37.62
CA SER A 70 -0.79 -17.78 -36.38
C SER A 70 0.37 -17.35 -35.51
N ASP A 71 0.48 -16.04 -35.26
CA ASP A 71 1.22 -15.51 -34.13
C ASP A 71 0.55 -16.09 -32.88
N TYR A 72 0.89 -17.33 -32.54
CA TYR A 72 0.59 -17.92 -31.25
C TYR A 72 1.34 -17.03 -30.26
N ILE A 73 0.59 -16.18 -29.58
CA ILE A 73 1.07 -15.52 -28.37
C ILE A 73 1.43 -16.66 -27.44
N ASP A 74 2.73 -16.88 -27.30
CA ASP A 74 3.38 -17.88 -26.45
C ASP A 74 3.20 -17.44 -24.99
N ASP A 75 1.95 -17.34 -24.54
CA ASP A 75 1.66 -17.21 -23.11
C ASP A 75 1.79 -18.62 -22.53
N PRO A 76 2.86 -18.91 -21.78
CA PRO A 76 3.06 -20.24 -21.26
C PRO A 76 1.84 -20.63 -20.40
N PRO A 77 1.40 -21.90 -20.43
CA PRO A 77 0.24 -22.34 -19.65
C PRO A 77 0.41 -22.10 -18.14
N VAL A 78 1.65 -21.91 -17.67
CA VAL A 78 1.97 -21.55 -16.30
C VAL A 78 2.84 -20.30 -16.30
N ASN A 79 2.39 -19.25 -15.59
CA ASN A 79 3.18 -18.06 -15.36
C ASN A 79 4.25 -18.32 -14.28
N MET A 80 5.45 -18.67 -14.72
CA MET A 80 6.56 -19.01 -13.82
C MET A 80 6.99 -17.86 -12.91
N VAL A 81 6.78 -16.60 -13.33
CA VAL A 81 7.06 -15.44 -12.47
C VAL A 81 6.10 -15.43 -11.29
N GLN A 82 4.80 -15.54 -11.54
CA GLN A 82 3.80 -15.60 -10.47
C GLN A 82 4.02 -16.80 -9.54
N MET A 83 4.44 -17.95 -10.08
CA MET A 83 4.80 -19.12 -9.26
C MET A 83 6.03 -18.86 -8.38
N GLU A 84 7.06 -18.17 -8.89
CA GLU A 84 8.20 -17.74 -8.07
C GLU A 84 7.75 -16.79 -6.95
N LEU A 85 6.90 -15.81 -7.26
CA LEU A 85 6.38 -14.86 -6.28
C LEU A 85 5.56 -15.55 -5.18
N LEU A 86 4.69 -16.49 -5.56
CA LEU A 86 3.90 -17.28 -4.61
C LEU A 86 4.80 -18.18 -3.74
N ALA A 87 5.77 -18.85 -4.35
CA ALA A 87 6.73 -19.67 -3.62
C ALA A 87 7.55 -18.84 -2.63
N HIS A 88 7.96 -17.63 -3.02
CA HIS A 88 8.63 -16.67 -2.14
C HIS A 88 7.74 -16.27 -0.97
N PHE A 89 6.46 -15.96 -1.22
CA PHE A 89 5.50 -15.64 -0.16
C PHE A 89 5.39 -16.75 0.89
N MET A 90 5.34 -18.00 0.43
CA MET A 90 5.12 -19.15 1.30
C MET A 90 6.36 -19.60 2.08
N SER A 91 7.56 -19.35 1.54
CA SER A 91 8.81 -19.95 2.05
C SER A 91 9.80 -18.95 2.66
N CYS A 92 9.65 -17.65 2.40
CA CYS A 92 10.61 -16.65 2.85
C CYS A 92 10.30 -16.19 4.29
N PRO A 93 11.13 -16.55 5.29
CA PRO A 93 10.89 -16.13 6.67
C PRO A 93 11.04 -14.61 6.84
N THR A 94 11.94 -13.98 6.09
CA THR A 94 12.20 -12.54 6.20
C THR A 94 11.13 -11.67 5.54
N LEU A 95 10.12 -12.25 4.87
CA LEU A 95 9.01 -11.48 4.29
C LEU A 95 8.21 -10.76 5.38
N GLY A 96 8.20 -11.28 6.61
CA GLY A 96 7.95 -10.51 7.83
C GLY A 96 6.53 -9.99 8.05
N PHE A 97 5.59 -10.12 7.10
CA PHE A 97 4.23 -9.58 7.28
C PHE A 97 3.49 -10.25 8.45
N ILE A 98 3.73 -11.53 8.71
CA ILE A 98 3.11 -12.29 9.81
C ILE A 98 3.75 -11.96 11.15
N GLU A 99 5.06 -11.66 11.18
CA GLU A 99 5.79 -11.35 12.41
C GLU A 99 5.27 -10.07 13.08
N VAL A 100 4.58 -9.21 12.33
CA VAL A 100 3.95 -7.98 12.85
C VAL A 100 2.52 -8.22 13.40
N LEU A 101 1.94 -9.40 13.17
CA LEU A 101 0.62 -9.74 13.71
C LEU A 101 0.73 -10.20 15.18
N PRO A 102 -0.32 -10.00 16.00
CA PRO A 102 -0.41 -10.54 17.37
C PRO A 102 -0.01 -12.03 17.40
N LYS A 103 0.59 -12.52 18.50
CA LYS A 103 0.95 -13.94 18.75
C LYS A 103 -0.28 -14.85 18.76
N ALA A 104 -0.95 -14.94 17.62
CA ALA A 104 -1.96 -15.90 17.25
C ALA A 104 -1.36 -16.73 16.10
N SER A 105 -0.17 -17.28 16.36
CA SER A 105 0.76 -17.88 15.39
C SER A 105 0.14 -18.97 14.49
N ASP A 106 -1.01 -19.51 14.88
CA ASP A 106 -1.68 -20.57 14.13
C ASP A 106 -2.85 -20.06 13.27
N LEU A 107 -3.30 -18.81 13.45
CA LEU A 107 -4.47 -18.26 12.74
C LEU A 107 -4.10 -17.61 11.40
N ILE A 108 -2.92 -17.00 11.30
CA ILE A 108 -2.42 -16.41 10.04
C ILE A 108 -1.03 -16.98 9.78
N SER A 109 -0.99 -18.10 9.05
CA SER A 109 0.23 -18.64 8.44
C SER A 109 0.31 -18.19 6.97
N PRO A 110 1.49 -18.27 6.32
CA PRO A 110 1.58 -17.95 4.89
C PRO A 110 0.63 -18.82 4.06
N SER A 111 0.48 -20.10 4.43
CA SER A 111 -0.43 -21.04 3.76
C SER A 111 -1.90 -20.65 3.91
N LYS A 112 -2.37 -20.27 5.11
CA LYS A 112 -3.74 -19.83 5.33
C LYS A 112 -4.03 -18.52 4.60
N PHE A 113 -3.08 -17.58 4.61
CA PHE A 113 -3.23 -16.32 3.89
C PHE A 113 -3.32 -16.53 2.38
N VAL A 114 -2.54 -17.46 1.82
CA VAL A 114 -2.66 -17.87 0.40
C VAL A 114 -4.01 -18.53 0.13
N GLN A 115 -4.51 -19.39 1.04
CA GLN A 115 -5.83 -20.01 0.88
C GLN A 115 -6.96 -18.96 0.82
N GLU A 116 -6.90 -17.95 1.69
CA GLU A 116 -7.81 -16.81 1.64
C GLU A 116 -7.66 -16.04 0.31
N ALA A 117 -6.43 -15.78 -0.14
CA ALA A 117 -6.15 -15.09 -1.39
C ALA A 117 -6.64 -15.83 -2.63
N LEU A 118 -6.67 -17.17 -2.63
CA LEU A 118 -7.21 -17.97 -3.74
C LEU A 118 -8.72 -17.73 -3.97
N GLY A 119 -9.45 -17.27 -2.95
CA GLY A 119 -10.85 -16.89 -3.06
C GLY A 119 -11.08 -15.46 -3.59
N CYS A 120 -10.01 -14.70 -3.87
CA CYS A 120 -10.11 -13.27 -4.15
C CYS A 120 -8.98 -12.73 -5.04
N ASP A 121 -9.32 -12.37 -6.28
CA ASP A 121 -8.36 -11.93 -7.30
C ASP A 121 -7.53 -10.71 -6.87
N TYR A 122 -8.15 -9.66 -6.32
CA TYR A 122 -7.40 -8.47 -5.90
C TYR A 122 -6.44 -8.77 -4.75
N LEU A 123 -6.82 -9.65 -3.82
CA LEU A 123 -5.96 -10.06 -2.72
C LEU A 123 -4.77 -10.89 -3.22
N MET A 124 -5.01 -11.83 -4.15
CA MET A 124 -3.93 -12.59 -4.78
C MET A 124 -2.96 -11.70 -5.54
N ASN A 125 -3.45 -10.73 -6.31
CA ASN A 125 -2.58 -9.81 -7.04
C ASN A 125 -1.71 -8.98 -6.07
N GLU A 126 -2.27 -8.48 -4.97
CA GLU A 126 -1.50 -7.73 -3.97
C GLU A 126 -0.47 -8.61 -3.23
N LEU A 127 -0.83 -9.86 -2.93
CA LEU A 127 0.07 -10.86 -2.34
C LEU A 127 1.32 -11.08 -3.21
N LEU A 128 1.11 -11.27 -4.51
CA LEU A 128 2.20 -11.44 -5.46
C LEU A 128 2.99 -10.13 -5.65
N ALA A 129 2.29 -8.98 -5.65
CA ALA A 129 2.93 -7.66 -5.74
C ALA A 129 3.89 -7.42 -4.57
N PHE A 130 3.44 -7.70 -3.34
CA PHE A 130 4.24 -7.58 -2.12
C PHE A 130 5.46 -8.52 -2.14
N SER A 131 5.27 -9.74 -2.64
CA SER A 131 6.36 -10.72 -2.81
C SER A 131 7.41 -10.23 -3.81
N ALA A 132 6.99 -9.67 -4.93
CA ALA A 132 7.89 -9.08 -5.92
C ALA A 132 8.63 -7.90 -5.30
N ARG A 133 7.93 -7.04 -4.56
CA ARG A 133 8.53 -5.89 -3.89
C ARG A 133 9.62 -6.29 -2.90
N HIS A 134 9.44 -7.39 -2.17
CA HIS A 134 10.47 -7.95 -1.29
C HIS A 134 11.64 -8.56 -2.08
N LEU A 135 11.38 -9.35 -3.12
CA LEU A 135 12.45 -9.91 -3.95
C LEU A 135 13.34 -8.83 -4.58
N ALA A 136 12.77 -7.66 -4.89
CA ALA A 136 13.54 -6.52 -5.37
C ALA A 136 14.60 -6.00 -4.38
N THR A 137 14.42 -6.23 -3.07
CA THR A 137 15.42 -5.88 -2.04
C THR A 137 16.47 -6.98 -1.88
N LEU A 138 16.06 -8.25 -2.00
CA LEU A 138 16.95 -9.40 -1.86
C LEU A 138 17.81 -9.67 -3.10
N ARG A 139 17.37 -9.20 -4.27
CA ARG A 139 18.04 -9.42 -5.57
C ARG A 139 18.29 -8.10 -6.30
N PRO A 140 19.28 -7.29 -5.86
CA PRO A 140 19.56 -5.97 -6.42
C PRO A 140 19.77 -5.98 -7.94
N GLU A 141 20.37 -7.04 -8.48
CA GLU A 141 20.64 -7.22 -9.90
C GLU A 141 19.36 -7.41 -10.75
N LYS A 142 18.28 -7.90 -10.14
CA LYS A 142 16.96 -8.05 -10.76
C LYS A 142 15.95 -7.06 -10.19
N SER A 143 16.37 -6.07 -9.40
CA SER A 143 15.47 -5.13 -8.73
C SER A 143 14.50 -4.44 -9.71
N PRO A 144 14.94 -3.89 -10.88
CA PRO A 144 14.01 -3.28 -11.83
C PRO A 144 12.93 -4.24 -12.37
N PHE A 145 13.26 -5.52 -12.52
CA PHE A 145 12.33 -6.55 -12.97
C PHE A 145 11.26 -6.81 -11.91
N TYR A 146 11.65 -7.02 -10.66
CA TYR A 146 10.70 -7.26 -9.58
C TYR A 146 9.87 -6.03 -9.22
N LEU A 147 10.45 -4.82 -9.26
CA LEU A 147 9.70 -3.57 -9.07
C LEU A 147 8.65 -3.34 -10.16
N TYR A 148 8.96 -3.70 -11.42
CA TYR A 148 7.97 -3.67 -12.50
C TYR A 148 6.79 -4.61 -12.22
N HIS A 149 7.06 -5.85 -11.78
CA HIS A 149 6.02 -6.80 -11.42
C HIS A 149 5.21 -6.34 -10.19
N ALA A 150 5.87 -5.81 -9.15
CA ALA A 150 5.20 -5.26 -7.98
C ALA A 150 4.20 -4.16 -8.36
N SER A 151 4.64 -3.17 -9.15
CA SER A 151 3.80 -2.05 -9.56
C SER A 151 2.61 -2.49 -10.44
N ASN A 152 2.83 -3.39 -11.40
CA ASN A 152 1.75 -3.86 -12.27
C ASN A 152 0.70 -4.68 -11.52
N LEU A 153 1.15 -5.60 -10.66
CA LEU A 153 0.25 -6.46 -9.88
C LEU A 153 -0.56 -5.63 -8.87
N GLN A 154 0.08 -4.68 -8.18
CA GLN A 154 -0.62 -3.75 -7.28
C GLN A 154 -1.63 -2.88 -8.04
N THR A 155 -1.25 -2.33 -9.20
CA THR A 155 -2.16 -1.52 -10.03
C THR A 155 -3.38 -2.34 -10.47
N HIS A 156 -3.15 -3.60 -10.86
CA HIS A 156 -4.23 -4.50 -11.23
C HIS A 156 -5.12 -4.85 -10.03
N ALA A 157 -4.53 -5.13 -8.86
CA ALA A 157 -5.25 -5.39 -7.62
C ALA A 157 -6.16 -4.20 -7.24
N LEU A 158 -5.61 -2.98 -7.25
CA LEU A 158 -6.36 -1.75 -7.01
C LEU A 158 -7.52 -1.55 -8.01
N SER A 159 -7.29 -1.84 -9.29
CA SER A 159 -8.33 -1.76 -10.32
C SER A 159 -9.47 -2.73 -10.04
N LEU A 160 -9.14 -3.99 -9.73
CA LEU A 160 -10.12 -5.02 -9.39
C LEU A 160 -10.90 -4.65 -8.13
N PHE A 161 -10.19 -4.28 -7.06
CA PHE A 161 -10.80 -3.86 -5.80
C PHE A 161 -11.76 -2.68 -5.97
N THR A 162 -11.32 -1.64 -6.69
CA THR A 162 -12.15 -0.45 -6.95
C THR A 162 -13.36 -0.80 -7.79
N SER A 163 -13.20 -1.64 -8.81
CA SER A 163 -14.30 -2.06 -9.70
C SER A 163 -15.36 -2.93 -9.02
N ALA A 164 -14.97 -3.66 -7.96
CA ALA A 164 -15.88 -4.53 -7.23
C ALA A 164 -16.93 -3.74 -6.45
N HIS A 165 -16.68 -2.46 -6.13
CA HIS A 165 -17.56 -1.61 -5.30
C HIS A 165 -18.12 -2.35 -4.07
N ALA A 166 -17.29 -3.19 -3.47
CA ALA A 166 -17.76 -4.21 -2.55
C ALA A 166 -18.12 -3.60 -1.19
N VAL A 167 -19.40 -3.68 -0.82
CA VAL A 167 -19.83 -3.40 0.56
C VAL A 167 -19.44 -4.61 1.43
N PRO A 168 -18.78 -4.39 2.59
CA PRO A 168 -18.38 -5.48 3.47
C PRO A 168 -19.57 -6.32 3.93
N ASN A 169 -19.43 -7.64 3.80
CA ASN A 169 -20.39 -8.65 4.24
C ASN A 169 -19.63 -9.90 4.71
N LYS A 170 -20.37 -10.93 5.14
CA LYS A 170 -19.81 -12.17 5.69
C LYS A 170 -18.82 -12.88 4.77
N ASN A 171 -18.97 -12.75 3.45
CA ASN A 171 -18.19 -13.51 2.47
C ASN A 171 -16.97 -12.76 1.94
N ASN A 172 -16.87 -11.44 2.15
CA ASN A 172 -15.80 -10.62 1.57
C ASN A 172 -15.08 -9.71 2.58
N CYS A 173 -15.57 -9.60 3.82
CA CYS A 173 -14.99 -8.67 4.79
C CYS A 173 -13.52 -9.00 5.11
N THR A 174 -13.17 -10.29 5.22
CA THR A 174 -11.78 -10.76 5.41
C THR A 174 -10.91 -10.43 4.21
N HIS A 175 -11.39 -10.71 2.99
CA HIS A 175 -10.70 -10.35 1.74
C HIS A 175 -10.39 -8.85 1.65
N ILE A 176 -11.41 -8.01 1.89
CA ILE A 176 -11.27 -6.54 1.83
C ILE A 176 -10.21 -6.07 2.84
N LEU A 177 -10.27 -6.59 4.08
CA LEU A 177 -9.34 -6.18 5.12
C LEU A 177 -7.92 -6.65 4.89
N PHE A 178 -7.72 -7.92 4.53
CA PHE A 178 -6.40 -8.46 4.26
C PHE A 178 -5.74 -7.80 3.06
N PHE A 179 -6.51 -7.51 2.01
CA PHE A 179 -6.03 -6.74 0.86
C PHE A 179 -5.61 -5.34 1.30
N SER A 180 -6.49 -4.63 1.99
CA SER A 180 -6.23 -3.23 2.37
C SER A 180 -5.05 -3.13 3.33
N TRP A 181 -4.92 -4.09 4.27
CA TRP A 181 -3.80 -4.17 5.21
C TRP A 181 -2.47 -4.49 4.52
N LEU A 182 -2.46 -5.49 3.62
CA LEU A 182 -1.24 -5.83 2.88
C LEU A 182 -0.80 -4.69 1.96
N LEU A 183 -1.75 -4.01 1.32
CA LEU A 183 -1.50 -2.80 0.53
C LEU A 183 -0.91 -1.68 1.40
N GLY A 184 -1.41 -1.48 2.62
CA GLY A 184 -0.85 -0.50 3.56
C GLY A 184 0.61 -0.76 3.90
N ILE A 185 0.98 -2.02 4.11
CA ILE A 185 2.37 -2.42 4.33
C ILE A 185 3.19 -2.21 3.05
N HIS A 186 2.67 -2.56 1.88
CA HIS A 186 3.35 -2.34 0.61
C HIS A 186 3.66 -0.85 0.38
N LEU A 187 2.69 0.04 0.60
CA LEU A 187 2.91 1.48 0.48
C LEU A 187 3.95 2.00 1.48
N LEU A 188 3.94 1.47 2.70
CA LEU A 188 4.96 1.78 3.70
C LEU A 188 6.37 1.39 3.21
N CYS A 189 6.52 0.21 2.62
CA CYS A 189 7.78 -0.25 2.02
C CYS A 189 8.26 0.64 0.86
N ASP A 190 7.36 1.40 0.22
CA ASP A 190 7.69 2.30 -0.89
C ASP A 190 8.04 3.72 -0.46
N VAL A 191 7.82 4.09 0.80
CA VAL A 191 8.20 5.40 1.35
C VAL A 191 9.68 5.71 1.11
N PRO A 192 10.64 4.77 1.30
CA PRO A 192 12.06 5.05 1.03
C PRO A 192 12.43 5.34 -0.42
N THR A 193 11.53 5.09 -1.36
CA THR A 193 11.74 5.41 -2.79
C THR A 193 11.36 6.86 -3.14
N ALA A 194 10.99 7.66 -2.14
CA ALA A 194 10.66 9.06 -2.30
C ALA A 194 11.81 9.86 -2.92
N ARG A 195 11.44 10.89 -3.69
CA ARG A 195 12.38 11.72 -4.48
C ARG A 195 12.82 12.99 -3.76
N SER A 196 12.16 13.35 -2.67
CA SER A 196 12.42 14.55 -1.87
C SER A 196 11.87 14.39 -0.44
N GLN A 197 12.26 15.29 0.46
CA GLN A 197 11.76 15.32 1.84
C GLN A 197 10.24 15.56 1.92
N ASP A 198 9.71 16.42 1.05
CA ASP A 198 8.25 16.66 0.99
C ASP A 198 7.48 15.44 0.49
N ASP A 199 8.02 14.73 -0.51
CA ASP A 199 7.46 13.49 -1.06
C ASP A 199 7.42 12.37 0.01
N ILE A 200 8.40 12.31 0.92
CA ILE A 200 8.40 11.34 2.03
C ILE A 200 7.17 11.55 2.92
N LEU A 201 6.95 12.79 3.38
CA LEU A 201 5.85 13.10 4.28
C LEU A 201 4.50 12.86 3.59
N GLU A 202 4.35 13.24 2.32
CA GLU A 202 3.12 13.01 1.56
C GLU A 202 2.80 11.52 1.40
N ARG A 203 3.78 10.70 1.02
CA ARG A 203 3.60 9.25 0.92
C ARG A 203 3.22 8.62 2.25
N PHE A 204 3.82 9.10 3.33
CA PHE A 204 3.52 8.60 4.67
C PHE A 204 2.09 8.97 5.11
N LEU A 205 1.67 10.21 4.87
CA LEU A 205 0.29 10.64 5.13
C LEU A 205 -0.72 9.87 4.25
N HIS A 206 -0.34 9.52 3.02
CA HIS A 206 -1.17 8.64 2.18
C HIS A 206 -1.33 7.24 2.78
N CYS A 207 -0.28 6.67 3.39
CA CYS A 207 -0.40 5.42 4.14
C CYS A 207 -1.42 5.55 5.27
N PHE A 208 -1.40 6.67 6.01
CA PHE A 208 -2.35 6.95 7.09
C PHE A 208 -3.80 7.01 6.60
N GLU A 209 -4.07 7.62 5.46
CA GLU A 209 -5.41 7.63 4.86
C GLU A 209 -5.90 6.22 4.51
N LEU A 210 -5.01 5.39 3.96
CA LEU A 210 -5.36 3.99 3.68
C LEU A 210 -5.69 3.24 4.97
N PHE A 211 -4.87 3.38 6.02
CA PHE A 211 -5.15 2.79 7.33
C PHE A 211 -6.48 3.30 7.92
N ARG A 212 -6.82 4.57 7.73
CA ARG A 212 -8.15 5.08 8.11
C ARG A 212 -9.27 4.39 7.33
N GLY A 213 -9.10 4.18 6.02
CA GLY A 213 -10.01 3.38 5.21
C GLY A 213 -10.22 1.97 5.78
N ILE A 214 -9.13 1.31 6.17
CA ILE A 214 -9.16 -0.01 6.84
C ILE A 214 -9.98 0.05 8.14
N ARG A 215 -9.81 1.09 8.96
CA ARG A 215 -10.62 1.24 10.18
C ARG A 215 -12.10 1.39 9.89
N VAL A 216 -12.49 2.21 8.90
CA VAL A 216 -13.89 2.39 8.51
C VAL A 216 -14.51 1.07 8.07
N VAL A 217 -13.80 0.31 7.23
CA VAL A 217 -14.22 -1.04 6.82
C VAL A 217 -14.32 -1.96 8.03
N THR A 218 -13.31 -1.99 8.90
CA THR A 218 -13.28 -2.84 10.11
C THR A 218 -14.48 -2.58 11.01
N ILE A 219 -14.81 -1.31 11.27
CA ILE A 219 -15.96 -0.92 12.10
C ILE A 219 -17.27 -1.34 11.44
N GLY A 220 -17.44 -1.05 10.14
CA GLY A 220 -18.65 -1.42 9.40
C GLY A 220 -18.84 -2.93 9.27
N ALA A 221 -17.75 -3.69 9.21
CA ALA A 221 -17.75 -5.15 9.08
C ALA A 221 -17.66 -5.89 10.42
N TRP A 222 -17.58 -5.18 11.56
CA TRP A 222 -17.17 -5.74 12.85
C TRP A 222 -17.92 -7.01 13.23
N LYS A 223 -19.25 -7.02 13.05
CA LYS A 223 -20.08 -8.20 13.30
C LYS A 223 -19.62 -9.42 12.49
N PHE A 224 -19.36 -9.25 11.20
CA PHE A 224 -18.94 -10.34 10.31
C PHE A 224 -17.54 -10.85 10.67
N LEU A 225 -16.63 -9.94 11.06
CA LEU A 225 -15.28 -10.29 11.49
C LEU A 225 -15.28 -11.14 12.76
N LEU A 226 -16.18 -10.84 13.69
CA LEU A 226 -16.36 -11.64 14.91
C LEU A 226 -17.00 -13.02 14.65
N GLU A 227 -17.70 -13.19 13.54
CA GLU A 227 -18.22 -14.49 13.07
C GLU A 227 -17.18 -15.30 12.28
N SER A 228 -16.07 -14.69 11.88
CA SER A 228 -15.01 -15.35 11.10
C SER A 228 -14.07 -16.19 11.97
N GLU A 229 -13.26 -17.03 11.34
CA GLU A 229 -12.21 -17.79 12.03
C GLU A 229 -11.12 -16.89 12.64
N TYR A 230 -11.01 -15.64 12.18
CA TYR A 230 -10.03 -14.66 12.63
C TYR A 230 -10.51 -13.81 13.81
N GLN A 231 -11.66 -14.12 14.43
CA GLN A 231 -12.26 -13.32 15.51
C GLN A 231 -11.29 -12.98 16.66
N LYS A 232 -10.35 -13.87 16.98
CA LYS A 232 -9.36 -13.66 18.06
C LYS A 232 -8.41 -12.51 17.72
N ILE A 233 -7.92 -12.45 16.49
CA ILE A 233 -7.02 -11.39 16.01
C ILE A 233 -7.71 -10.03 16.12
N PHE A 234 -8.98 -9.96 15.72
CA PHE A 234 -9.74 -8.72 15.80
C PHE A 234 -10.03 -8.30 17.25
N LYS A 235 -10.41 -9.23 18.12
CA LYS A 235 -10.61 -8.95 19.56
C LYS A 235 -9.31 -8.48 20.23
N ASP A 236 -8.20 -9.16 19.98
CA ASP A 236 -6.89 -8.82 20.53
C ASP A 236 -6.42 -7.44 20.01
N GLY A 237 -6.59 -7.19 18.71
CA GLY A 237 -6.29 -5.89 18.10
C GLY A 237 -7.13 -4.75 18.66
N ALA A 238 -8.43 -4.96 18.87
CA ALA A 238 -9.31 -3.96 19.49
C ALA A 238 -8.97 -3.71 20.97
N ALA A 239 -8.59 -4.74 21.72
CA ALA A 239 -8.12 -4.57 23.09
C ALA A 239 -6.82 -3.75 23.12
N ALA A 240 -5.86 -4.07 22.25
CA ALA A 240 -4.59 -3.35 22.13
C ALA A 240 -4.79 -1.88 21.71
N ALA A 241 -5.75 -1.60 20.83
CA ALA A 241 -6.07 -0.25 20.37
C ALA A 241 -6.58 0.71 21.48
N ASN A 242 -7.08 0.15 22.58
CA ASN A 242 -7.56 0.89 23.74
C ASN A 242 -6.48 1.12 24.80
N ASN A 243 -5.28 0.57 24.62
CA ASN A 243 -4.19 0.77 25.55
C ASN A 243 -3.68 2.21 25.45
N VAL A 244 -3.71 2.90 26.59
CA VAL A 244 -3.23 4.26 26.75
C VAL A 244 -2.45 4.35 28.05
N SER A 245 -1.50 5.29 28.12
CA SER A 245 -0.82 5.61 29.36
C SER A 245 -0.54 7.10 29.47
N ALA A 246 -0.25 7.53 30.69
CA ALA A 246 0.25 8.86 31.00
C ALA A 246 1.63 8.71 31.62
N GLY A 247 2.62 9.44 31.08
CA GLY A 247 3.99 9.36 31.54
C GLY A 247 4.84 10.52 31.04
N SER A 248 6.13 10.47 31.34
CA SER A 248 7.05 11.59 31.17
C SER A 248 7.49 11.83 29.73
N HIS A 249 7.60 10.78 28.91
CA HIS A 249 8.14 10.85 27.55
C HIS A 249 7.41 11.88 26.67
N THR A 250 6.07 11.92 26.76
CA THR A 250 5.26 12.85 25.96
C THR A 250 4.71 14.03 26.76
N SER A 251 5.15 14.23 28.01
CA SER A 251 4.57 15.24 28.92
C SER A 251 4.70 16.67 28.38
N SER A 252 5.85 16.99 27.82
CA SER A 252 6.12 18.29 27.20
C SER A 252 5.23 18.47 25.97
N LEU A 253 5.16 17.48 25.09
CA LEU A 253 4.35 17.50 23.87
C LEU A 253 2.86 17.68 24.18
N LEU A 254 2.38 17.02 25.25
CA LEU A 254 1.01 17.18 25.72
C LEU A 254 0.72 18.61 26.19
N ALA A 255 1.66 19.24 26.91
CA ALA A 255 1.53 20.64 27.31
C ALA A 255 1.48 21.58 26.09
N LEU A 256 2.33 21.34 25.07
CA LEU A 256 2.31 22.12 23.82
C LEU A 256 0.95 22.07 23.13
N VAL A 257 0.34 20.87 23.01
CA VAL A 257 -0.99 20.71 22.39
C VAL A 257 -2.06 21.45 23.19
N ARG A 258 -2.06 21.34 24.52
CA ARG A 258 -3.03 21.99 25.40
C ARG A 258 -2.99 23.51 25.30
N ASP A 259 -1.77 24.04 25.32
CA ASP A 259 -1.50 25.47 25.29
C ASP A 259 -1.58 26.06 23.87
N SER A 260 -1.79 25.23 22.84
CA SER A 260 -1.92 25.71 21.46
C SER A 260 -3.13 26.64 21.32
N LEU A 261 -2.85 27.84 20.81
CA LEU A 261 -3.86 28.82 20.42
C LEU A 261 -4.38 28.59 18.99
N GLY A 262 -3.69 27.76 18.20
CA GLY A 262 -3.98 27.51 16.79
C GLY A 262 -4.92 26.33 16.53
N MET A 263 -5.28 25.61 17.60
CA MET A 263 -6.10 24.39 17.55
C MET A 263 -7.41 24.59 18.30
N ASP A 264 -8.49 24.05 17.75
CA ASP A 264 -9.76 23.92 18.48
C ASP A 264 -9.74 22.73 19.46
N GLU A 265 -10.75 22.64 20.33
CA GLU A 265 -10.81 21.60 21.37
C GLU A 265 -10.92 20.18 20.81
N ALA A 266 -11.53 19.99 19.64
CA ALA A 266 -11.64 18.68 19.00
C ALA A 266 -10.29 18.22 18.44
N GLN A 267 -9.55 19.14 17.82
CA GLN A 267 -8.18 18.92 17.34
C GLN A 267 -7.23 18.62 18.49
N LYS A 268 -7.34 19.37 19.60
CA LYS A 268 -6.55 19.12 20.81
C LYS A 268 -6.84 17.73 21.36
N THR A 269 -8.11 17.40 21.58
CA THR A 269 -8.54 16.09 22.06
C THR A 269 -7.99 14.96 21.19
N GLY A 270 -8.08 15.08 19.85
CA GLY A 270 -7.52 14.10 18.92
C GLY A 270 -6.01 13.92 19.06
N CYS A 271 -5.26 15.02 19.25
CA CYS A 271 -3.81 14.96 19.50
C CYS A 271 -3.49 14.34 20.87
N GLU A 272 -4.20 14.71 21.94
CA GLU A 272 -4.00 14.12 23.28
C GLU A 272 -4.23 12.61 23.27
N GLU A 273 -5.26 12.17 22.58
CA GLU A 273 -5.58 10.76 22.35
C GLU A 273 -4.49 10.02 21.58
N ALA A 274 -3.93 10.65 20.53
CA ALA A 274 -2.83 10.09 19.76
C ALA A 274 -1.56 9.97 20.61
N ILE A 275 -1.28 11.00 21.42
CA ILE A 275 -0.16 11.07 22.36
C ILE A 275 -0.25 9.98 23.43
N ALA A 276 -1.41 9.81 24.07
CA ALA A 276 -1.59 8.83 25.15
C ALA A 276 -1.33 7.39 24.67
N ARG A 277 -1.63 7.10 23.40
CA ARG A 277 -1.32 5.81 22.76
C ARG A 277 0.17 5.65 22.50
N LEU A 278 0.87 6.69 22.02
CA LEU A 278 2.35 6.64 21.87
C LEU A 278 3.03 6.45 23.22
N GLN A 279 2.57 7.17 24.25
CA GLN A 279 3.10 7.10 25.61
C GLN A 279 3.03 5.68 26.18
N TRP A 280 1.93 4.96 25.95
CA TRP A 280 1.81 3.55 26.36
C TRP A 280 2.92 2.69 25.75
N VAL A 281 3.24 2.91 24.48
CA VAL A 281 4.26 2.12 23.75
C VAL A 281 5.64 2.39 24.31
N PHE A 282 5.95 3.66 24.60
CA PHE A 282 7.22 4.05 25.22
C PHE A 282 7.38 3.40 26.60
N GLU A 283 6.31 3.30 27.38
CA GLU A 283 6.35 2.59 28.66
C GLU A 283 6.51 1.07 28.52
N VAL A 284 5.88 0.46 27.52
CA VAL A 284 6.09 -0.96 27.22
C VAL A 284 7.53 -1.20 26.79
N HIS A 285 8.07 -0.34 25.94
CA HIS A 285 9.45 -0.38 25.49
C HIS A 285 10.42 -0.34 26.69
N ASP A 286 10.23 0.60 27.63
CA ASP A 286 11.11 0.74 28.80
C ASP A 286 11.04 -0.45 29.77
N ARG A 287 9.91 -1.17 29.80
CA ARG A 287 9.69 -2.31 30.71
C ARG A 287 10.11 -3.66 30.11
N THR A 288 10.31 -3.73 28.80
CA THR A 288 10.56 -4.98 28.07
C THR A 288 12.00 -5.07 27.58
N GLY A 289 12.52 -6.30 27.43
CA GLY A 289 13.86 -6.52 26.91
C GLY A 289 13.95 -6.30 25.39
N PRO A 290 15.15 -6.11 24.82
CA PRO A 290 15.35 -5.72 23.41
C PRO A 290 14.66 -6.64 22.38
N GLU A 291 14.52 -7.94 22.67
CA GLU A 291 13.85 -8.90 21.76
C GLU A 291 12.32 -8.77 21.77
N GLU A 292 11.69 -8.49 22.92
CA GLU A 292 10.25 -8.28 23.01
C GLU A 292 9.84 -6.91 22.46
N VAL A 293 10.75 -5.93 22.53
CA VAL A 293 10.55 -4.56 22.06
C VAL A 293 10.24 -4.51 20.56
N ILE A 294 11.00 -5.23 19.71
CA ILE A 294 10.84 -5.13 18.25
C ILE A 294 9.45 -5.60 17.81
N TRP A 295 8.97 -6.70 18.40
CA TRP A 295 7.67 -7.27 18.07
C TRP A 295 6.51 -6.34 18.48
N HIS A 296 6.52 -5.86 19.73
CA HIS A 296 5.49 -4.92 20.20
C HIS A 296 5.54 -3.59 19.41
N SER A 297 6.75 -3.11 19.09
CA SER A 297 6.93 -1.88 18.32
C SER A 297 6.41 -2.02 16.89
N ALA A 298 6.65 -3.15 16.22
CA ALA A 298 6.13 -3.39 14.88
C ALA A 298 4.59 -3.46 14.88
N GLN A 299 4.00 -4.17 15.85
CA GLN A 299 2.54 -4.26 15.99
C GLN A 299 1.94 -2.86 16.18
N VAL A 300 2.57 -2.04 17.02
CA VAL A 300 2.16 -0.65 17.25
C VAL A 300 2.35 0.19 15.98
N ALA A 301 3.48 0.07 15.30
CA ALA A 301 3.77 0.82 14.09
C ALA A 301 2.69 0.63 13.01
N LEU A 302 2.12 -0.57 12.88
CA LEU A 302 1.03 -0.82 11.94
C LEU A 302 -0.37 -0.55 12.52
N SER A 303 -0.56 -0.64 13.84
CA SER A 303 -1.88 -0.44 14.46
C SER A 303 -2.16 1.00 14.86
N TRP A 304 -1.17 1.79 15.27
CA TRP A 304 -1.36 3.17 15.70
C TRP A 304 -2.06 4.03 14.64
N PRO A 305 -1.71 3.96 13.33
CA PRO A 305 -2.44 4.66 12.27
C PRO A 305 -3.92 4.28 12.16
N LEU A 306 -4.31 3.07 12.59
CA LEU A 306 -5.71 2.65 12.67
C LEU A 306 -6.43 3.32 13.86
N THR A 307 -5.71 3.66 14.94
CA THR A 307 -6.33 4.10 16.20
C THR A 307 -6.55 5.61 16.30
N VAL A 308 -5.79 6.41 15.57
CA VAL A 308 -5.90 7.89 15.64
C VAL A 308 -7.25 8.40 15.18
N THR A 309 -7.67 9.56 15.72
CA THR A 309 -8.96 10.15 15.40
C THR A 309 -8.96 10.87 14.05
N PRO A 310 -10.13 11.06 13.40
CA PRO A 310 -10.24 11.89 12.21
C PRO A 310 -9.72 13.32 12.39
N GLU A 311 -9.89 13.90 13.57
CA GLU A 311 -9.49 15.27 13.90
C GLU A 311 -7.96 15.39 13.94
N PHE A 312 -7.27 14.42 14.54
CA PHE A 312 -5.81 14.36 14.50
C PHE A 312 -5.29 14.24 13.06
N LEU A 313 -5.92 13.38 12.26
CA LEU A 313 -5.50 13.17 10.88
C LEU A 313 -5.71 14.42 10.02
N GLN A 314 -6.81 15.16 10.22
CA GLN A 314 -7.01 16.47 9.58
C GLN A 314 -5.91 17.46 9.96
N CYS A 315 -5.44 17.45 11.22
CA CYS A 315 -4.32 18.28 11.63
C CYS A 315 -3.02 17.90 10.91
N LEU A 316 -2.77 16.60 10.72
CA LEU A 316 -1.62 16.11 9.94
C LEU A 316 -1.71 16.52 8.48
N GLN A 317 -2.87 16.36 7.85
CA GLN A 317 -3.11 16.80 6.46
C GLN A 317 -2.91 18.30 6.29
N ALA A 318 -3.37 19.09 7.27
CA ALA A 318 -3.15 20.53 7.33
C ALA A 318 -1.72 20.91 7.76
N ARG A 319 -0.84 19.93 7.98
CA ARG A 319 0.56 20.09 8.41
C ARG A 319 0.70 21.00 9.63
N ARG A 320 -0.23 20.88 10.58
CA ARG A 320 -0.20 21.63 11.84
C ARG A 320 1.06 21.25 12.62
N PRO A 321 1.84 22.21 13.12
CA PRO A 321 3.11 21.92 13.77
C PRO A 321 2.99 20.94 14.95
N GLU A 322 1.97 21.11 15.78
CA GLU A 322 1.70 20.26 16.94
C GLU A 322 1.48 18.81 16.53
N ALA A 323 0.66 18.57 15.49
CA ALA A 323 0.40 17.23 14.99
C ALA A 323 1.63 16.61 14.33
N LEU A 324 2.43 17.40 13.60
CA LEU A 324 3.71 16.94 13.03
C LEU A 324 4.71 16.54 14.12
N LEU A 325 4.71 17.22 15.26
CA LEU A 325 5.54 16.83 16.41
C LEU A 325 5.06 15.52 17.06
N VAL A 326 3.75 15.27 17.12
CA VAL A 326 3.22 13.95 17.52
C VAL A 326 3.70 12.88 16.53
N LEU A 327 3.66 13.17 15.23
CA LEU A 327 4.16 12.26 14.19
C LEU A 327 5.67 12.02 14.30
N ALA A 328 6.45 13.02 14.73
CA ALA A 328 7.89 12.85 14.97
C ALA A 328 8.18 11.86 16.11
N HIS A 329 7.33 11.83 17.15
CA HIS A 329 7.45 10.84 18.22
C HIS A 329 7.05 9.45 17.71
N PHE A 330 6.06 9.34 16.82
CA PHE A 330 5.74 8.08 16.16
C PHE A 330 6.90 7.57 15.26
N ALA A 331 7.65 8.46 14.61
CA ALA A 331 8.82 8.10 13.83
C ALA A 331 9.90 7.38 14.65
N VAL A 332 9.98 7.65 15.96
CA VAL A 332 10.87 6.92 16.88
C VAL A 332 10.50 5.44 16.95
N ILE A 333 9.22 5.11 17.06
CA ILE A 333 8.73 3.72 17.09
C ILE A 333 9.10 2.99 15.79
N LEU A 334 8.97 3.66 14.65
CA LEU A 334 9.39 3.10 13.35
C LEU A 334 10.89 2.81 13.33
N SER A 335 11.71 3.67 13.94
CA SER A 335 13.17 3.49 13.99
C SER A 335 13.60 2.31 14.88
N TRP A 336 12.83 1.96 15.91
CA TRP A 336 13.06 0.73 16.69
C TRP A 336 12.85 -0.53 15.86
N CYS A 337 12.08 -0.43 14.77
CA CYS A 337 11.80 -1.52 13.84
C CYS A 337 12.72 -1.51 12.60
N LYS A 338 13.79 -0.67 12.58
CA LYS A 338 14.65 -0.44 11.40
C LYS A 338 15.34 -1.69 10.85
N SER A 339 15.47 -2.75 11.65
CA SER A 339 16.04 -4.04 11.24
C SER A 339 15.11 -4.84 10.31
N SER A 340 13.80 -4.60 10.36
CA SER A 340 12.84 -5.22 9.45
C SER A 340 12.81 -4.48 8.12
N TRP A 341 12.81 -5.24 7.02
CA TRP A 341 12.78 -4.67 5.65
C TRP A 341 11.51 -3.85 5.36
N ILE A 342 10.43 -4.08 6.11
CA ILE A 342 9.17 -3.35 5.98
C ILE A 342 9.35 -1.88 6.39
N PHE A 343 10.03 -1.65 7.51
CA PHE A 343 10.21 -0.32 8.09
C PHE A 343 11.51 0.32 7.63
N GLY A 344 12.63 -0.43 7.62
CA GLY A 344 13.93 0.03 7.16
C GLY A 344 14.28 1.45 7.63
N PRO A 345 14.60 2.39 6.72
CA PRO A 345 14.94 3.77 7.06
C PRO A 345 13.72 4.70 7.21
N VAL A 346 12.48 4.21 7.14
CA VAL A 346 11.28 5.05 7.09
C VAL A 346 11.17 5.98 8.31
N GLY A 347 11.55 5.51 9.50
CA GLY A 347 11.52 6.34 10.71
C GLY A 347 12.41 7.58 10.62
N SER A 348 13.68 7.42 10.23
CA SER A 348 14.59 8.56 10.09
C SER A 348 14.20 9.48 8.94
N GLN A 349 13.80 8.91 7.80
CA GLN A 349 13.34 9.68 6.64
C GLN A 349 12.07 10.49 6.94
N LEU A 350 11.12 9.91 7.69
CA LEU A 350 9.92 10.61 8.12
C LEU A 350 10.27 11.78 9.04
N LEU A 351 11.19 11.59 9.98
CA LEU A 351 11.66 12.67 10.84
C LEU A 351 12.31 13.79 10.00
N ASP A 352 13.13 13.47 9.01
CA ASP A 352 13.73 14.46 8.11
C ASP A 352 12.66 15.25 7.33
N GLY A 353 11.63 14.57 6.82
CA GLY A 353 10.49 15.20 6.16
C GLY A 353 9.71 16.15 7.09
N ILE A 354 9.53 15.75 8.35
CA ILE A 354 8.86 16.57 9.37
C ILE A 354 9.71 17.81 9.72
N VAL A 355 11.01 17.64 9.94
CA VAL A 355 11.94 18.75 10.26
C VAL A 355 11.95 19.76 9.12
N SER A 356 11.99 19.29 7.87
CA SER A 356 11.90 20.17 6.69
C SER A 356 10.57 20.92 6.64
N SER A 357 9.45 20.23 6.89
CA SER A 357 8.10 20.83 6.84
C SER A 357 7.83 21.83 7.96
N LEU A 358 8.44 21.66 9.14
CA LEU A 358 8.24 22.55 10.30
C LEU A 358 9.03 23.86 10.18
N GLY A 359 10.23 23.81 9.56
CA GLY A 359 11.15 24.94 9.54
C GLY A 359 11.80 25.22 10.91
N PRO A 360 12.48 26.38 11.06
CA PRO A 360 13.20 26.72 12.28
C PRO A 360 12.27 27.07 13.45
N GLY A 361 12.74 26.89 14.69
CA GLY A 361 12.05 27.28 15.93
C GLY A 361 11.41 26.12 16.70
N TRP A 362 11.46 24.91 16.17
CA TRP A 362 10.91 23.69 16.77
C TRP A 362 11.98 22.77 17.36
N GLU A 363 13.23 23.21 17.45
CA GLU A 363 14.40 22.40 17.79
C GLU A 363 14.26 21.75 19.17
N ARG A 364 13.74 22.49 20.15
CA ARG A 364 13.49 21.99 21.52
C ARG A 364 12.56 20.78 21.51
N TRP A 365 11.53 20.80 20.68
CA TRP A 365 10.50 19.75 20.60
C TRP A 365 10.95 18.54 19.79
N LEU A 366 11.86 18.75 18.85
CA LEU A 366 12.46 17.73 18.00
C LEU A 366 13.70 17.07 18.62
N GLN A 367 14.21 17.60 19.74
CA GLN A 367 15.43 17.11 20.37
C GLN A 367 15.32 15.63 20.75
N TRP A 368 14.29 15.25 21.51
CA TRP A 368 14.12 13.86 21.95
C TRP A 368 13.92 12.88 20.77
N PRO A 369 13.04 13.13 19.78
CA PRO A 369 12.95 12.26 18.61
C PRO A 369 14.27 12.09 17.86
N LYS A 370 15.05 13.17 17.71
CA LYS A 370 16.37 13.12 17.05
C LYS A 370 17.37 12.27 17.84
N GLU A 371 17.43 12.44 19.15
CA GLU A 371 18.30 11.65 20.02
C GLU A 371 17.96 10.16 19.94
N MET A 372 16.68 9.80 19.98
CA MET A 372 16.24 8.41 19.96
C MET A 372 16.46 7.71 18.61
N ILE A 373 16.41 8.43 17.50
CA ILE A 373 16.60 7.88 16.14
C ILE A 373 18.08 7.76 15.76
N GLN A 374 18.95 8.60 16.35
CA GLN A 374 20.40 8.56 16.10
C GLN A 374 21.12 7.40 16.81
N VAL A 375 20.45 6.75 17.77
CA VAL A 375 20.86 5.51 18.44
C VAL A 375 20.36 4.29 17.64
#